data_AF-A0AA51HN29-F1
#
_entry.id   AF-A0AA51HN29-F1
#
_cell.length_a   1.000
_cell.length_b   1.000
_cell.length_c   1.000
_cell.angle_alpha   90.00
_cell.angle_beta   90.00
_cell.angle_gamma   90.00
#
_symmetry.space_group_name_H-M   'P 1'
#
loop_
_entity.id
_entity.type
_entity.pdbx_description
1 polymer ?
#
loop_
_entity_poly.entity_id
_entity_poly.type
_entity_poly.pdbx_seq_one_letter_code
_entity_poly.pdbx_strand_id
1 'polypeptide(L)'
;MIAHYNLRSTNRKELAIAISEIMNKPLEYKGAPSFDYAVGEFTVGKYGELSGELTQELLDALAERGFVDPESGRAFILEELMEEPVEIYIPELAPLRNYDCDYYYDGPSPNDAPEMLAIEMPLEGFNENSLSNLERMIASKSELIKKAIGTDELPIEKTDTTIKFPWFSAEATGDEVDAYSHFVSALYRVAKEHSRVTAKVKPVENEKFAFRVFLIRLGFVGDEYKVARKILLKNLTGSSAFKNGKPKKEVNVDE
;
A
#
# COMPACT_ATOMS: atom_id res chain seq x y z
N MET A 1 -5.42 -8.67 -16.43
CA MET A 1 -5.49 -9.16 -15.04
C MET A 1 -4.13 -9.50 -14.49
N ILE A 2 -3.84 -8.99 -13.28
CA ILE A 2 -2.64 -9.32 -12.50
C ILE A 2 -3.09 -9.77 -11.11
N ALA A 3 -2.66 -10.97 -10.71
CA ALA A 3 -2.82 -11.50 -9.37
C ALA A 3 -1.48 -11.47 -8.64
N HIS A 4 -1.48 -11.04 -7.37
CA HIS A 4 -0.28 -11.04 -6.55
C HIS A 4 -0.33 -12.19 -5.55
N TYR A 5 0.73 -12.99 -5.54
CA TYR A 5 0.99 -14.01 -4.54
C TYR A 5 2.16 -13.57 -3.67
N ASN A 6 2.00 -13.67 -2.36
CA ASN A 6 3.06 -13.32 -1.41
C ASN A 6 4.10 -14.45 -1.33
N LEU A 7 4.89 -14.61 -2.40
CA LEU A 7 5.81 -15.74 -2.57
C LEU A 7 7.26 -15.33 -2.36
N ARG A 8 8.02 -16.21 -1.69
CA ARG A 8 9.49 -16.12 -1.63
C ARG A 8 10.08 -16.40 -3.03
N SER A 9 11.31 -15.92 -3.25
CA SER A 9 12.05 -16.10 -4.51
C SER A 9 12.20 -17.56 -4.97
N THR A 10 12.16 -18.53 -4.05
CA THR A 10 12.18 -19.98 -4.35
C THR A 10 10.79 -20.48 -4.77
N ASN A 11 9.72 -19.94 -4.19
CA ASN A 11 8.34 -20.40 -4.43
C ASN A 11 7.76 -19.88 -5.76
N ARG A 12 8.34 -18.83 -6.36
CA ARG A 12 7.91 -18.35 -7.70
C ARG A 12 8.13 -19.39 -8.80
N LYS A 13 9.16 -20.22 -8.67
CA LYS A 13 9.42 -21.33 -9.61
C LYS A 13 8.35 -22.41 -9.45
N GLU A 14 7.94 -22.71 -8.22
CA GLU A 14 6.85 -23.64 -7.92
C GLU A 14 5.51 -23.13 -8.45
N LEU A 15 5.24 -21.83 -8.30
CA LEU A 15 4.05 -21.19 -8.90
C LEU A 15 4.05 -21.36 -10.43
N ALA A 16 5.19 -21.10 -11.08
CA ALA A 16 5.30 -21.24 -12.53
C ALA A 16 5.15 -22.71 -12.99
N ILE A 17 5.67 -23.67 -12.22
CA ILE A 17 5.46 -25.11 -12.46
C ILE A 17 3.97 -25.46 -12.30
N ALA A 18 3.32 -25.01 -11.24
CA ALA A 18 1.90 -25.27 -11.01
C ALA A 18 1.02 -24.73 -12.14
N ILE A 19 1.30 -23.53 -12.65
CA ILE A 19 0.58 -22.96 -13.80
C ILE A 19 0.84 -23.79 -15.07
N SER A 20 2.07 -24.25 -15.27
CA SER A 20 2.45 -25.11 -16.40
C SER A 20 1.67 -26.43 -16.40
N GLU A 21 1.52 -27.05 -15.23
CA GLU A 21 0.73 -28.27 -15.05
C GLU A 21 -0.77 -28.04 -15.25
N ILE A 22 -1.33 -26.98 -14.63
CA ILE A 22 -2.78 -26.68 -14.72
C ILE A 22 -3.18 -26.34 -16.16
N MET A 23 -2.39 -25.50 -16.83
CA MET A 23 -2.69 -25.03 -18.18
C MET A 23 -2.18 -25.98 -19.27
N ASN A 24 -1.42 -27.02 -18.89
CA ASN A 24 -0.73 -27.93 -19.80
C ASN A 24 0.08 -27.19 -20.88
N LYS A 25 0.85 -26.18 -20.46
CA LYS A 25 1.69 -25.33 -21.33
C LYS A 25 3.16 -25.37 -20.89
N PRO A 26 4.12 -25.23 -21.81
CA PRO A 26 5.54 -25.28 -21.46
C PRO A 26 5.96 -24.09 -20.60
N LEU A 27 6.83 -24.36 -19.62
CA LEU A 27 7.47 -23.37 -18.74
C LEU A 27 8.82 -22.93 -19.32
N GLU A 28 9.02 -21.62 -19.48
CA GLU A 28 10.24 -21.02 -19.98
C GLU A 28 10.76 -19.94 -19.02
N TYR A 29 12.05 -19.94 -18.71
CA TYR A 29 12.69 -18.89 -17.92
C TYR A 29 13.31 -17.82 -18.82
N LYS A 30 12.88 -16.56 -18.68
CA LYS A 30 13.26 -15.47 -19.59
C LYS A 30 14.65 -14.87 -19.36
N GLY A 31 15.29 -15.19 -18.23
CA GLY A 31 16.62 -14.66 -17.91
C GLY A 31 16.64 -13.14 -17.71
N ALA A 32 17.83 -12.53 -17.71
CA ALA A 32 17.97 -11.09 -17.52
C ALA A 32 17.41 -10.28 -18.72
N PRO A 33 16.88 -9.05 -18.53
CA PRO A 33 16.83 -8.30 -17.28
C PRO A 33 15.59 -8.56 -16.41
N SER A 34 14.57 -9.26 -16.93
CA SER A 34 13.28 -9.38 -16.22
C SER A 34 13.26 -10.52 -15.19
N PHE A 35 13.97 -11.62 -15.46
CA PHE A 35 14.04 -12.82 -14.63
C PHE A 35 12.67 -13.47 -14.37
N ASP A 36 11.76 -13.33 -15.33
CA ASP A 36 10.41 -13.86 -15.27
C ASP A 36 10.34 -15.31 -15.75
N TYR A 37 9.26 -15.99 -15.36
CA TYR A 37 8.86 -17.26 -15.96
C TYR A 37 7.66 -17.04 -16.87
N ALA A 38 7.71 -17.57 -18.09
CA ALA A 38 6.60 -17.59 -19.03
C ALA A 38 5.99 -18.99 -19.11
N VAL A 39 4.67 -19.06 -19.10
CA VAL A 39 3.89 -20.29 -19.27
C VAL A 39 2.79 -20.01 -20.29
N GLY A 40 3.10 -20.19 -21.58
CA GLY A 40 2.23 -19.70 -22.66
C GLY A 40 1.99 -18.19 -22.56
N GLU A 41 0.73 -17.78 -22.37
CA GLU A 41 0.32 -16.37 -22.24
C GLU A 41 0.49 -15.83 -20.80
N PHE A 42 0.84 -16.68 -19.84
CA PHE A 42 1.02 -16.28 -18.45
C PHE A 42 2.46 -15.90 -18.16
N THR A 43 2.65 -14.84 -17.38
CA THR A 43 3.98 -14.45 -16.89
C THR A 43 3.99 -14.38 -15.37
N VAL A 44 4.99 -15.01 -14.75
CA VAL A 44 5.26 -14.94 -13.31
C VAL A 44 6.46 -14.04 -13.07
N GLY A 45 6.21 -12.90 -12.45
CA GLY A 45 7.17 -11.88 -12.10
C GLY A 45 8.04 -12.23 -10.91
N LYS A 46 9.05 -11.38 -10.67
CA LYS A 46 10.05 -11.56 -9.61
C LYS A 46 9.44 -11.59 -8.19
N TYR A 47 8.34 -10.89 -7.97
CA TYR A 47 7.70 -10.76 -6.65
C TYR A 47 6.36 -11.50 -6.57
N GLY A 48 6.18 -12.54 -7.39
CA GLY A 48 4.98 -13.37 -7.37
C GLY A 48 3.78 -12.72 -8.07
N GLU A 49 4.01 -11.78 -8.98
CA GLU A 49 2.98 -11.24 -9.86
C GLU A 49 2.66 -12.24 -10.97
N LEU A 50 1.44 -12.74 -11.03
CA LEU A 50 0.94 -13.54 -12.13
C LEU A 50 0.11 -12.65 -13.05
N SER A 51 0.57 -12.45 -14.28
CA SER A 51 -0.18 -11.75 -15.33
C SER A 51 -0.66 -12.72 -16.40
N GLY A 52 -1.85 -12.46 -16.97
CA GLY A 52 -2.46 -13.26 -18.03
C GLY A 52 -3.99 -13.24 -17.97
N GLU A 53 -4.61 -14.19 -18.67
CA GLU A 53 -6.07 -14.43 -18.62
C GLU A 53 -6.40 -15.32 -17.42
N LEU A 54 -6.60 -14.71 -16.25
CA LEU A 54 -6.79 -15.40 -14.98
C LEU A 54 -8.25 -15.85 -14.79
N THR A 55 -8.58 -17.04 -15.26
CA THR A 55 -9.90 -17.65 -15.05
C THR A 55 -10.08 -18.09 -13.58
N GLN A 56 -11.33 -18.14 -13.10
CA GLN A 56 -11.62 -18.61 -11.73
C GLN A 56 -11.13 -20.04 -11.51
N GLU A 57 -11.30 -20.92 -12.51
CA GLU A 57 -10.80 -22.31 -12.45
C GLU A 57 -9.29 -22.39 -12.19
N LEU A 58 -8.50 -21.51 -12.83
CA LEU A 58 -7.05 -21.43 -12.59
C LEU A 58 -6.74 -20.94 -11.18
N LEU A 59 -7.46 -19.92 -10.69
CA LEU A 59 -7.26 -19.35 -9.36
C LEU A 59 -7.62 -20.35 -8.26
N ASP A 60 -8.71 -21.09 -8.42
CA ASP A 60 -9.15 -22.14 -7.49
C ASP A 60 -8.13 -23.29 -7.46
N ALA A 61 -7.68 -23.76 -8.62
CA ALA A 61 -6.67 -24.82 -8.72
C ALA A 61 -5.29 -24.43 -8.15
N LEU A 62 -4.95 -23.13 -8.16
CA LEU A 62 -3.77 -22.59 -7.50
C LEU A 62 -3.96 -22.47 -5.98
N ALA A 63 -5.15 -22.07 -5.54
CA ALA A 63 -5.49 -21.99 -4.13
C ALA A 63 -5.51 -23.38 -3.45
N GLU A 64 -6.03 -24.41 -4.13
CA GLU A 64 -5.98 -25.81 -3.67
C GLU A 64 -4.54 -26.31 -3.49
N ARG A 65 -3.61 -25.81 -4.31
CA ARG A 65 -2.17 -26.07 -4.19
C ARG A 65 -1.47 -25.18 -3.15
N GLY A 66 -2.22 -24.35 -2.42
CA GLY A 66 -1.70 -23.50 -1.35
C GLY A 66 -1.10 -22.17 -1.82
N PHE A 67 -1.24 -21.82 -3.10
CA PHE A 67 -0.87 -20.49 -3.60
C PHE A 67 -1.97 -19.51 -3.23
N VAL A 68 -1.90 -19.01 -1.99
CA VAL A 68 -2.84 -18.05 -1.43
C VAL A 68 -2.07 -16.92 -0.76
N ASP A 69 -2.69 -15.73 -0.67
CA ASP A 69 -2.15 -14.70 0.18
C ASP A 69 -2.34 -15.08 1.67
N PRO A 70 -1.28 -15.04 2.50
CA PRO A 70 -1.33 -15.54 3.87
C PRO A 70 -2.23 -14.72 4.80
N GLU A 71 -2.62 -13.50 4.42
CA GLU A 71 -3.55 -12.68 5.21
C GLU A 71 -5.01 -12.89 4.80
N SER A 72 -5.29 -13.22 3.54
CA SER A 72 -6.66 -13.36 3.00
C SER A 72 -7.09 -14.78 2.66
N GLY A 73 -6.17 -15.72 2.51
CA GLY A 73 -6.47 -17.10 2.13
C GLY A 73 -6.86 -17.30 0.66
N ARG A 74 -6.69 -16.29 -0.20
CA ARG A 74 -6.90 -16.38 -1.66
C ARG A 74 -5.92 -15.49 -2.45
N ALA A 75 -5.84 -15.65 -3.76
CA ALA A 75 -5.04 -14.75 -4.60
C ALA A 75 -5.59 -13.31 -4.58
N PHE A 76 -4.71 -12.30 -4.58
CA PHE A 76 -5.13 -10.89 -4.61
C PHE A 76 -5.17 -10.37 -6.05
N ILE A 77 -6.37 -10.12 -6.59
CA ILE A 77 -6.57 -9.59 -7.94
C ILE A 77 -6.71 -8.07 -7.89
N LEU A 78 -5.80 -7.34 -8.57
CA LEU A 78 -5.78 -5.88 -8.56
C LEU A 78 -6.95 -5.24 -9.33
N GLU A 79 -7.37 -5.84 -10.45
CA GLU A 79 -8.40 -5.30 -11.34
C GLU A 79 -9.81 -5.35 -10.74
N GLU A 80 -10.11 -6.34 -9.89
CA GLU A 80 -11.41 -6.48 -9.19
C GLU A 80 -11.69 -5.33 -8.19
N LEU A 81 -10.67 -4.50 -7.91
CA LEU A 81 -10.77 -3.31 -7.05
C LEU A 81 -10.90 -2.00 -7.83
N MET A 82 -10.92 -2.04 -9.17
CA MET A 82 -10.84 -0.86 -10.04
C MET A 82 -12.20 -0.34 -10.56
N GLU A 83 -13.35 -0.87 -10.16
CA GLU A 83 -14.61 -0.48 -10.81
C GLU A 83 -15.05 1.00 -10.65
N GLU A 84 -15.49 1.49 -11.82
CA GLU A 84 -16.19 2.70 -12.30
C GLU A 84 -15.60 4.12 -12.06
N PRO A 85 -15.55 4.97 -13.11
CA PRO A 85 -15.09 6.35 -13.03
C PRO A 85 -16.17 7.24 -12.38
N VAL A 86 -16.02 7.53 -11.10
CA VAL A 86 -16.78 8.63 -10.47
C VAL A 86 -16.18 9.98 -10.90
N GLU A 87 -17.01 10.80 -11.54
CA GLU A 87 -16.75 12.20 -11.91
C GLU A 87 -16.69 13.06 -10.62
N ILE A 88 -15.67 13.91 -10.49
CA ILE A 88 -15.47 14.74 -9.30
C ILE A 88 -15.89 16.18 -9.61
N TYR A 89 -16.81 16.72 -8.82
CA TYR A 89 -17.08 18.15 -8.74
C TYR A 89 -16.12 18.79 -7.72
N ILE A 90 -15.33 19.76 -8.17
CA ILE A 90 -14.50 20.62 -7.32
C ILE A 90 -15.18 22.00 -7.32
N PRO A 91 -15.79 22.46 -6.21
CA PRO A 91 -16.18 23.85 -6.11
C PRO A 91 -14.90 24.69 -6.16
N GLU A 92 -14.90 25.67 -7.04
CA GLU A 92 -13.83 26.64 -7.30
C GLU A 92 -13.16 27.10 -5.99
N LEU A 93 -11.82 26.99 -5.95
CA LEU A 93 -10.94 27.38 -4.85
C LEU A 93 -11.41 28.70 -4.22
N ALA A 94 -11.94 28.62 -3.00
CA ALA A 94 -12.14 29.82 -2.20
C ALA A 94 -10.77 30.48 -1.99
N PRO A 95 -10.64 31.79 -2.26
CA PRO A 95 -9.36 32.48 -2.14
C PRO A 95 -8.87 32.40 -0.70
N LEU A 96 -7.61 31.99 -0.53
CA LEU A 96 -6.91 32.07 0.75
C LEU A 96 -7.00 33.52 1.25
N ARG A 97 -7.81 33.75 2.28
CA ARG A 97 -7.77 35.00 3.03
C ARG A 97 -6.43 35.04 3.76
N ASN A 98 -5.58 35.98 3.38
CA ASN A 98 -4.54 36.50 4.26
C ASN A 98 -5.23 36.96 5.55
N TYR A 99 -5.04 36.20 6.62
CA TYR A 99 -5.27 36.68 7.96
C TYR A 99 -3.96 37.27 8.45
N ASP A 100 -3.93 38.60 8.59
CA ASP A 100 -2.93 39.28 9.41
C ASP A 100 -3.10 38.78 10.86
N CYS A 101 -2.06 38.15 11.40
CA CYS A 101 -2.06 37.52 12.72
C CYS A 101 -1.39 38.44 13.74
N ASP A 102 -2.20 39.20 14.48
CA ASP A 102 -1.80 39.86 15.72
C ASP A 102 -2.55 39.22 16.90
N TYR A 103 -2.04 38.09 17.40
CA TYR A 103 -2.41 37.57 18.72
C TYR A 103 -1.17 36.99 19.41
N TYR A 104 -0.83 37.56 20.57
CA TYR A 104 0.13 36.98 21.50
C TYR A 104 -0.43 35.65 22.03
N TYR A 105 0.16 34.55 21.59
CA TYR A 105 -0.18 33.19 22.00
C TYR A 105 0.69 32.81 23.21
N ASP A 106 0.07 32.70 24.39
CA ASP A 106 0.71 32.13 25.59
C ASP A 106 0.62 30.60 25.50
N GLY A 107 1.36 30.04 24.53
CA GLY A 107 1.50 28.61 24.33
C GLY A 107 2.55 28.01 25.27
N PRO A 108 2.51 26.68 25.52
CA PRO A 108 3.49 26.02 26.37
C PRO A 108 4.92 26.27 25.86
N SER A 109 5.86 26.39 26.79
CA SER A 109 7.28 26.67 26.54
C SER A 109 7.84 25.67 25.50
N PRO A 110 8.80 26.07 24.63
CA PRO A 110 9.42 25.21 23.61
C PRO A 110 9.99 23.87 24.10
N ASN A 111 10.07 23.67 25.42
CA ASN A 111 10.55 22.46 26.07
C ASN A 111 9.44 21.43 26.40
N ASP A 112 8.16 21.72 26.16
CA ASP A 112 7.02 20.84 26.49
C ASP A 112 6.35 20.21 25.26
N ALA A 113 6.85 20.47 24.05
CA ALA A 113 6.37 19.78 22.85
C ALA A 113 6.92 18.33 22.86
N PRO A 114 6.06 17.30 22.66
CA PRO A 114 6.55 15.93 22.57
C PRO A 114 7.56 15.85 21.43
N GLU A 115 8.79 15.40 21.74
CA GLU A 115 9.82 15.21 20.74
C GLU A 115 9.30 14.23 19.68
N MET A 116 9.13 14.72 18.44
CA MET A 116 8.72 13.89 17.32
C MET A 116 9.96 13.44 16.54
N LEU A 117 10.06 12.15 16.29
CA LEU A 117 11.02 11.57 15.36
C LEU A 117 10.62 11.96 13.94
N ALA A 118 11.57 12.54 13.22
CA ALA A 118 11.43 12.88 11.81
C ALA A 118 12.23 11.93 10.92
N ILE A 119 11.60 11.43 9.87
CA ILE A 119 12.28 10.71 8.80
C ILE A 119 12.57 11.71 7.68
N GLU A 120 13.81 11.74 7.19
CA GLU A 120 14.24 12.68 6.16
C GLU A 120 14.57 11.94 4.86
N MET A 121 14.07 12.47 3.74
CA MET A 121 14.39 12.00 2.40
C MET A 121 15.09 13.12 1.61
N PRO A 122 16.08 12.82 0.76
CA PRO A 122 16.71 13.84 -0.06
C PRO A 122 15.68 14.47 -1.00
N LEU A 123 15.79 15.76 -1.29
CA LEU A 123 14.97 16.43 -2.32
C LEU A 123 15.46 16.09 -3.74
N GLU A 124 16.59 15.41 -3.87
CA GLU A 124 17.23 15.11 -5.14
C GLU A 124 16.32 14.29 -6.08
N GLY A 125 16.04 14.88 -7.24
CA GLY A 125 15.17 14.29 -8.26
C GLY A 125 13.68 14.42 -7.95
N PHE A 126 13.27 15.21 -6.95
CA PHE A 126 11.90 15.72 -6.85
C PHE A 126 11.75 16.99 -7.68
N ASN A 127 10.73 17.02 -8.52
CA ASN A 127 10.21 18.24 -9.13
C ASN A 127 8.87 18.61 -8.47
N GLU A 128 8.31 19.77 -8.82
CA GLU A 128 7.04 20.25 -8.26
C GLU A 128 5.88 19.25 -8.45
N ASN A 129 5.86 18.51 -9.57
CA ASN A 129 4.83 17.51 -9.84
C ASN A 129 4.97 16.29 -8.92
N SER A 130 6.19 15.77 -8.72
CA SER A 130 6.44 14.65 -7.80
C SER A 130 6.12 15.02 -6.36
N LEU A 131 6.38 16.27 -5.96
CA LEU A 131 5.99 16.77 -4.64
C LEU A 131 4.47 16.87 -4.50
N SER A 132 3.78 17.45 -5.49
CA SER A 132 2.32 17.50 -5.48
C SER A 132 1.68 16.10 -5.49
N ASN A 133 2.30 15.14 -6.19
CA ASN A 133 1.88 13.75 -6.18
C ASN A 133 2.03 13.12 -4.79
N LEU A 134 3.15 13.37 -4.10
CA LEU A 134 3.37 12.91 -2.72
C LEU A 134 2.29 13.46 -1.77
N GLU A 135 2.05 14.78 -1.82
CA GLU A 135 1.02 15.44 -1.01
C GLU A 135 -0.36 14.86 -1.28
N ARG A 136 -0.72 14.65 -2.56
CA ARG A 136 -1.99 14.04 -2.97
C ARG A 136 -2.14 12.60 -2.50
N MET A 137 -1.07 11.80 -2.55
CA MET A 137 -1.08 10.43 -2.05
C MET A 137 -1.39 10.40 -0.56
N ILE A 138 -0.67 11.22 0.22
CA ILE A 138 -0.82 11.32 1.67
C ILE A 138 -2.22 11.84 2.01
N ALA A 139 -2.66 12.95 1.40
CA ALA A 139 -3.99 13.51 1.61
C ALA A 139 -5.12 12.51 1.30
N SER A 140 -4.98 11.71 0.24
CA SER A 140 -6.01 10.71 -0.12
C SER A 140 -6.16 9.56 0.87
N LYS A 141 -5.21 9.40 1.79
CA LYS A 141 -5.17 8.33 2.81
C LYS A 141 -4.91 8.87 4.22
N SER A 142 -5.05 10.17 4.44
CA SER A 142 -4.64 10.85 5.67
C SER A 142 -5.20 10.16 6.91
N GLU A 143 -6.51 9.88 6.94
CA GLU A 143 -7.18 9.25 8.08
C GLU A 143 -6.61 7.85 8.40
N LEU A 144 -6.27 7.07 7.38
CA LEU A 144 -5.68 5.75 7.59
C LEU A 144 -4.23 5.85 8.04
N ILE A 145 -3.44 6.77 7.46
CA ILE A 145 -2.04 6.98 7.82
C ILE A 145 -1.92 7.50 9.26
N LYS A 146 -2.75 8.49 9.63
CA LYS A 146 -2.87 9.03 10.99
C LYS A 146 -3.13 7.93 12.01
N LYS A 147 -4.14 7.09 11.78
CA LYS A 147 -4.44 5.95 12.66
C LYS A 147 -3.33 4.91 12.69
N ALA A 148 -2.76 4.57 11.53
CA ALA A 148 -1.70 3.57 11.43
C ALA A 148 -0.45 3.96 12.24
N ILE A 149 -0.05 5.23 12.18
CA ILE A 149 1.10 5.77 12.90
C ILE A 149 0.74 6.11 14.36
N GLY A 150 -0.50 6.51 14.62
CA GLY A 150 -0.95 7.01 15.91
C GLY A 150 -0.67 8.51 16.11
N THR A 151 -0.86 9.31 15.05
CA THR A 151 -0.67 10.77 15.06
C THR A 151 -1.92 11.48 14.54
N ASP A 152 -2.15 12.72 14.97
CA ASP A 152 -3.28 13.55 14.55
C ASP A 152 -2.98 14.37 13.29
N GLU A 153 -1.70 14.58 12.98
CA GLU A 153 -1.24 15.44 11.88
C GLU A 153 -0.12 14.78 11.06
N LEU A 154 -0.06 15.13 9.77
CA LEU A 154 0.93 14.63 8.82
C LEU A 154 1.61 15.78 8.07
N PRO A 155 2.26 16.73 8.77
CA PRO A 155 2.95 17.83 8.12
C PRO A 155 4.11 17.31 7.25
N ILE A 156 4.37 18.00 6.15
CA ILE A 156 5.54 17.73 5.30
C ILE A 156 6.39 19.00 5.32
N GLU A 157 7.59 18.90 5.88
CA GLU A 157 8.50 20.03 5.95
C GLU A 157 9.53 19.93 4.83
N LYS A 158 9.64 20.98 4.03
CA LYS A 158 10.61 21.04 2.95
C LYS A 158 11.74 21.99 3.32
N THR A 159 12.97 21.55 3.14
CA THR A 159 14.16 22.40 3.15
C THR A 159 14.76 22.49 1.75
N ASP A 160 15.88 23.20 1.59
CA ASP A 160 16.59 23.30 0.32
C ASP A 160 17.11 21.95 -0.20
N THR A 161 17.35 21.00 0.70
CA THR A 161 18.01 19.72 0.39
C THR A 161 17.19 18.49 0.74
N THR A 162 16.16 18.60 1.59
CA THR A 162 15.44 17.45 2.14
C THR A 162 13.93 17.69 2.26
N ILE A 163 13.18 16.59 2.32
CA ILE A 163 11.78 16.53 2.73
C ILE A 163 11.73 15.76 4.05
N LYS A 164 11.11 16.34 5.09
CA LYS A 164 10.99 15.75 6.41
C LYS A 164 9.54 15.36 6.72
N PHE A 165 9.41 14.25 7.42
CA PHE A 165 8.14 13.67 7.88
C PHE A 165 8.18 13.53 9.41
N PRO A 166 7.92 14.60 10.17
CA PRO A 166 7.93 14.59 11.63
C PRO A 166 6.62 14.01 12.17
N TRP A 167 6.36 12.74 11.89
CA TRP A 167 5.09 12.09 12.19
C TRP A 167 5.16 11.13 13.38
N PHE A 168 6.36 10.76 13.80
CA PHE A 168 6.59 9.57 14.60
C PHE A 168 6.94 9.93 16.03
N SER A 169 6.57 9.09 16.99
CA SER A 169 6.98 9.26 18.39
C SER A 169 8.50 9.07 18.52
N ALA A 170 9.18 9.90 19.31
CA ALA A 170 10.58 9.67 19.71
C ALA A 170 10.78 8.37 20.49
N GLU A 171 9.71 7.82 21.09
CA GLU A 171 9.73 6.54 21.82
C GLU A 171 9.48 5.32 20.92
N ALA A 172 9.43 5.50 19.60
CA ALA A 172 9.21 4.39 18.67
C ALA A 172 10.27 3.29 18.85
N THR A 173 9.82 2.05 18.89
CA THR A 173 10.70 0.88 18.97
C THR A 173 11.51 0.70 17.67
N GLY A 174 12.62 -0.05 17.71
CA GLY A 174 13.43 -0.31 16.51
C GLY A 174 12.61 -0.86 15.33
N ASP A 175 11.74 -1.84 15.58
CA ASP A 175 10.86 -2.41 14.55
C ASP A 175 9.86 -1.38 13.99
N GLU A 176 9.39 -0.44 14.82
CA GLU A 176 8.51 0.65 14.39
C GLU A 176 9.25 1.66 13.53
N VAL A 177 10.45 2.08 13.96
CA VAL A 177 11.32 2.96 13.16
C VAL A 177 11.58 2.33 11.80
N ASP A 178 11.97 1.05 11.75
CA ASP A 178 12.20 0.33 10.49
C ASP A 178 10.94 0.30 9.60
N ALA A 179 9.77 -0.01 10.19
CA ALA A 179 8.51 -0.02 9.46
C ALA A 179 8.14 1.36 8.89
N TYR A 180 8.32 2.42 9.68
CA TYR A 180 8.06 3.80 9.30
C TYR A 180 9.04 4.30 8.24
N SER A 181 10.34 3.98 8.36
CA SER A 181 11.36 4.28 7.35
C SER A 181 11.07 3.61 6.02
N HIS A 182 10.67 2.34 6.03
CA HIS A 182 10.22 1.66 4.81
C HIS A 182 8.97 2.32 4.21
N PHE A 183 8.02 2.72 5.05
CA PHE A 183 6.78 3.34 4.59
C PHE A 183 7.02 4.69 3.92
N VAL A 184 7.77 5.58 4.56
CA VAL A 184 8.16 6.88 4.02
C VAL A 184 9.00 6.71 2.75
N SER A 185 9.96 5.80 2.74
CA SER A 185 10.79 5.51 1.56
C SER A 185 9.95 5.05 0.37
N ALA A 186 8.93 4.23 0.61
CA ALA A 186 8.03 3.76 -0.43
C ALA A 186 7.11 4.86 -0.97
N LEU A 187 6.56 5.72 -0.09
CA LEU A 187 5.80 6.91 -0.50
C LEU A 187 6.65 7.82 -1.38
N TYR A 188 7.88 8.12 -0.93
CA TYR A 188 8.86 8.93 -1.64
C TYR A 188 9.18 8.35 -3.03
N ARG A 189 9.48 7.04 -3.10
CA ARG A 189 9.75 6.34 -4.36
C ARG A 189 8.58 6.42 -5.33
N VAL A 190 7.38 6.07 -4.88
CA VAL A 190 6.17 6.05 -5.73
C VAL A 190 5.83 7.46 -6.23
N ALA A 191 5.96 8.49 -5.39
CA ALA A 191 5.74 9.88 -5.81
C ALA A 191 6.75 10.38 -6.85
N LYS A 192 8.00 9.88 -6.80
CA LYS A 192 9.04 10.19 -7.78
C LYS A 192 8.81 9.47 -9.11
N GLU A 193 8.42 8.20 -9.07
CA GLU A 193 8.29 7.34 -10.25
C GLU A 193 6.98 7.56 -11.03
N HIS A 194 5.87 7.84 -10.34
CA HIS A 194 4.56 7.95 -10.99
C HIS A 194 4.20 9.40 -11.32
N SER A 195 3.96 9.68 -12.60
CA SER A 195 3.63 11.02 -13.10
C SER A 195 2.21 11.47 -12.80
N ARG A 196 1.27 10.56 -12.47
CA ARG A 196 -0.13 10.90 -12.21
C ARG A 196 -0.70 10.19 -10.99
N VAL A 197 -0.96 10.94 -9.93
CA VAL A 197 -1.70 10.49 -8.75
C VAL A 197 -3.11 11.07 -8.78
N THR A 198 -4.11 10.20 -8.90
CA THR A 198 -5.52 10.60 -8.73
C THR A 198 -5.92 10.40 -7.28
N ALA A 199 -6.06 11.50 -6.54
CA ALA A 199 -6.58 11.47 -5.17
C ALA A 199 -8.12 11.35 -5.20
N LYS A 200 -8.64 10.19 -4.79
CA LYS A 200 -10.05 10.01 -4.45
C LYS A 200 -10.13 9.61 -2.99
N VAL A 201 -10.74 10.45 -2.15
CA VAL A 201 -11.13 10.09 -0.79
C VAL A 201 -12.42 9.29 -0.93
N LYS A 202 -12.33 7.97 -0.77
CA LYS A 202 -13.51 7.10 -0.71
C LYS A 202 -13.83 6.85 0.78
N PRO A 203 -15.10 6.81 1.19
CA PRO A 203 -15.44 6.32 2.52
C PRO A 203 -14.88 4.89 2.66
N VAL A 204 -14.17 4.66 3.75
CA VAL A 204 -13.49 3.39 4.01
C VAL A 204 -14.31 2.63 5.03
N GLU A 205 -15.08 1.65 4.57
CA GLU A 205 -15.87 0.78 5.48
C GLU A 205 -14.97 -0.20 6.26
N ASN A 206 -13.86 -0.63 5.65
CA ASN A 206 -12.90 -1.54 6.26
C ASN A 206 -11.47 -0.98 6.13
N GLU A 207 -11.00 -0.38 7.22
CA GLU A 207 -9.72 0.32 7.29
C GLU A 207 -8.53 -0.60 7.05
N LYS A 208 -8.52 -1.77 7.70
CA LYS A 208 -7.45 -2.77 7.54
C LYS A 208 -7.34 -3.25 6.09
N PHE A 209 -8.46 -3.56 5.45
CA PHE A 209 -8.46 -3.96 4.04
C PHE A 209 -7.94 -2.84 3.15
N ALA A 210 -8.49 -1.63 3.28
CA ALA A 210 -8.12 -0.50 2.43
C ALA A 210 -6.64 -0.11 2.58
N PHE A 211 -6.13 -0.08 3.82
CA PHE A 211 -4.74 0.28 4.06
C PHE A 211 -3.79 -0.84 3.62
N ARG A 212 -4.15 -2.11 3.82
CA ARG A 212 -3.36 -3.24 3.28
C ARG A 212 -3.23 -3.16 1.76
N VAL A 213 -4.31 -2.87 1.03
CA VAL A 213 -4.26 -2.67 -0.44
C VAL A 213 -3.32 -1.51 -0.80
N PHE A 214 -3.34 -0.44 -0.01
CA PHE A 214 -2.42 0.68 -0.20
C PHE A 214 -0.96 0.26 0.01
N LEU A 215 -0.65 -0.49 1.08
CA LEU A 215 0.69 -1.02 1.34
C LEU A 215 1.18 -1.94 0.22
N ILE A 216 0.32 -2.79 -0.36
CA ILE A 216 0.66 -3.62 -1.52
C ILE A 216 1.08 -2.75 -2.71
N ARG A 217 0.34 -1.67 -3.00
CA ARG A 217 0.70 -0.72 -4.08
C ARG A 217 2.03 0.00 -3.83
N LEU A 218 2.39 0.19 -2.56
CA LEU A 218 3.69 0.73 -2.16
C LEU A 218 4.82 -0.30 -2.24
N GLY A 219 4.50 -1.59 -2.42
CA GLY A 219 5.48 -2.68 -2.57
C GLY A 219 5.70 -3.51 -1.30
N PHE A 220 4.84 -3.42 -0.29
CA PHE A 220 4.94 -4.21 0.96
C PHE A 220 4.48 -5.66 0.76
N VAL A 221 5.08 -6.36 -0.20
CA VAL A 221 4.80 -7.75 -0.56
C VAL A 221 6.01 -8.60 -0.15
N GLY A 222 5.79 -9.75 0.48
CA GLY A 222 6.86 -10.60 0.99
C GLY A 222 6.75 -10.85 2.50
N ASP A 223 7.50 -11.82 2.99
CA ASP A 223 7.67 -12.10 4.43
C ASP A 223 8.57 -11.05 5.10
N GLU A 224 9.48 -10.44 4.33
CA GLU A 224 10.37 -9.37 4.78
C GLU A 224 9.59 -8.16 5.32
N TYR A 225 8.42 -7.87 4.75
CA TYR A 225 7.54 -6.79 5.20
C TYR A 225 6.51 -7.24 6.23
N LYS A 226 6.54 -8.50 6.70
CA LYS A 226 5.52 -9.03 7.62
C LYS A 226 5.44 -8.24 8.92
N VAL A 227 6.58 -7.88 9.50
CA VAL A 227 6.64 -7.07 10.73
C VAL A 227 6.10 -5.66 10.46
N ALA A 228 6.55 -5.03 9.37
CA ALA A 228 6.09 -3.70 8.99
C ALA A 228 4.57 -3.65 8.72
N ARG A 229 4.00 -4.63 7.99
CA ARG A 229 2.54 -4.73 7.78
C ARG A 229 1.80 -4.90 9.10
N LYS A 230 2.31 -5.74 10.01
CA LYS A 230 1.69 -5.93 11.33
C LYS A 230 1.65 -4.62 12.11
N ILE A 231 2.74 -3.84 12.10
CA ILE A 231 2.83 -2.54 12.77
C ILE A 231 1.86 -1.54 12.13
N LEU A 232 1.93 -1.36 10.82
CA LEU A 232 1.13 -0.37 10.07
C LEU A 232 -0.37 -0.69 10.04
N LEU A 233 -0.78 -1.92 10.33
CA LEU A 233 -2.19 -2.33 10.38
C LEU A 233 -2.74 -2.45 11.82
N LYS A 234 -1.90 -2.38 12.86
CA LYS A 234 -2.30 -2.75 14.24
C LYS A 234 -3.45 -1.90 14.79
N ASN A 235 -3.46 -0.60 14.47
CA ASN A 235 -4.42 0.39 14.96
C ASN A 235 -5.67 0.53 14.09
N LEU A 236 -5.75 -0.20 12.96
CA LEU A 236 -6.87 -0.10 12.03
C LEU A 236 -7.96 -1.12 12.35
N THR A 237 -9.21 -0.79 12.03
CA THR A 237 -10.37 -1.65 12.29
C THR A 237 -10.74 -2.50 11.07
N GLY A 238 -11.56 -3.55 11.29
CA GLY A 238 -12.06 -4.43 10.23
C GLY A 238 -11.17 -5.63 9.91
N SER A 239 -11.41 -6.26 8.76
CA SER A 239 -10.73 -7.47 8.29
C SER A 239 -9.69 -7.12 7.23
N SER A 240 -8.44 -7.57 7.36
CA SER A 240 -7.45 -7.41 6.28
C SER A 240 -7.78 -8.25 5.03
N ALA A 241 -8.55 -9.32 5.20
CA ALA A 241 -8.85 -10.31 4.16
C ALA A 241 -10.03 -9.94 3.25
N PHE A 242 -11.05 -9.29 3.82
CA PHE A 242 -12.36 -9.14 3.18
C PHE A 242 -12.79 -7.68 3.14
N LYS A 243 -13.03 -7.14 1.94
CA LYS A 243 -13.45 -5.75 1.73
C LYS A 243 -14.70 -5.37 2.56
N ASN A 244 -15.71 -6.25 2.57
CA ASN A 244 -16.99 -6.01 3.25
C ASN A 244 -17.08 -6.73 4.61
N GLY A 245 -15.94 -7.08 5.22
CA GLY A 245 -15.90 -7.89 6.44
C GLY A 245 -16.08 -9.39 6.17
N LYS A 246 -15.96 -10.22 7.21
CA LYS A 246 -16.08 -11.68 7.06
C LYS A 246 -17.48 -12.04 6.56
N PRO A 247 -17.63 -12.88 5.51
CA PRO A 247 -18.95 -13.34 5.09
C PRO A 247 -19.64 -14.06 6.26
N LYS A 248 -20.92 -13.74 6.49
CA LYS A 248 -21.73 -14.46 7.49
C LYS A 248 -21.86 -15.90 7.01
N LYS A 249 -21.42 -16.87 7.81
CA LYS A 249 -21.74 -18.28 7.57
C LYS A 249 -23.25 -18.43 7.67
N GLU A 250 -23.92 -18.72 6.55
CA GLU A 250 -25.26 -19.28 6.60
C GLU A 250 -25.15 -20.65 7.26
N VAL A 251 -25.71 -20.76 8.46
CA VAL A 251 -25.89 -22.05 9.11
C VAL A 251 -27.11 -22.65 8.43
N ASN A 252 -26.90 -23.57 7.47
CA ASN A 252 -27.99 -24.43 7.03
C ASN A 252 -28.43 -25.24 8.24
N VAL A 253 -29.60 -24.91 8.76
CA VAL A 253 -30.34 -25.78 9.66
C VAL A 253 -30.98 -26.81 8.73
N ASP A 254 -30.35 -27.97 8.63
CA ASP A 254 -30.93 -29.12 7.96
C ASP A 254 -32.22 -29.53 8.71
N GLU A 255 -33.36 -29.47 8.03
CA GLU A 255 -34.63 -30.10 8.41
C GLU A 255 -34.72 -31.52 7.83
#